data_AF-A0A3B8LN39-F1
#
_entry.id   AF-A0A3B8LN39-F1
#
_cell.length_a   1.000
_cell.length_b   1.000
_cell.length_c   1.000
_cell.angle_alpha   90.00
_cell.angle_beta   90.00
_cell.angle_gamma   90.00
#
_symmetry.space_group_name_H-M   'P 1'
#
loop_
_entity.id
_entity.type
_entity.pdbx_description
1 polymer ?
#
loop_
_entity_poly.entity_id
_entity_poly.type
_entity_poly.pdbx_seq_one_letter_code
_entity_poly.pdbx_strand_id
1 'polypeptide(L)'
;MIIRIVSICLFLVLSCGLGRNVRACKLPTSSINSRTTLPVDGMKDVPTNTDILLEYKYTLFSGGGGGFSIDETFRLLDAKGKEVTLKKRIGASRTTGYWGRYVVILEPSAELSPNTTYTLSSNLSKLPCALPSGCQPGDFSKIMSFHTGAASDKTPPSFRGIEKL
;
A
#
# COMPACT_ATOMS: atom_id res chain seq x y z
N MET A 1 64.81 35.17 -22.86
CA MET A 1 64.29 36.02 -21.78
C MET A 1 63.22 35.24 -21.04
N ILE A 2 63.51 34.93 -19.78
CA ILE A 2 62.69 34.17 -18.83
C ILE A 2 61.49 35.03 -18.41
N ILE A 3 60.29 34.47 -18.20
CA ILE A 3 59.60 34.35 -16.90
C ILE A 3 58.43 33.34 -17.01
N ARG A 4 58.39 32.45 -16.01
CA ARG A 4 57.38 31.43 -15.69
C ARG A 4 56.20 32.05 -14.94
N ILE A 5 55.00 31.48 -15.13
CA ILE A 5 53.92 31.35 -14.12
C ILE A 5 53.30 29.96 -14.37
N VAL A 6 53.72 28.89 -13.68
CA VAL A 6 53.20 28.41 -12.37
C VAL A 6 51.71 28.06 -12.49
N SER A 7 51.37 26.81 -12.82
CA SER A 7 51.04 25.75 -11.84
C SER A 7 49.92 26.19 -10.89
N ILE A 8 48.70 25.67 -11.07
CA ILE A 8 47.70 25.41 -10.03
C ILE A 8 46.59 24.51 -10.63
N CYS A 9 46.41 23.35 -9.99
CA CYS A 9 45.24 22.45 -10.01
C CYS A 9 44.94 21.64 -11.29
N LEU A 10 45.83 20.72 -11.67
CA LEU A 10 45.61 19.28 -11.47
C LEU A 10 44.86 18.92 -10.16
N PHE A 11 43.87 18.03 -10.28
CA PHE A 11 42.97 17.50 -9.22
C PHE A 11 41.78 18.36 -8.82
N LEU A 12 40.67 18.20 -9.55
CA LEU A 12 39.35 18.16 -8.91
C LEU A 12 38.50 17.00 -9.48
N VAL A 13 38.62 15.87 -8.79
CA VAL A 13 37.50 15.02 -8.35
C VAL A 13 36.75 14.28 -9.47
N LEU A 14 37.34 13.24 -10.06
CA LEU A 14 37.23 11.85 -9.59
C LEU A 14 36.70 11.68 -8.14
N SER A 15 35.37 11.64 -7.94
CA SER A 15 34.76 11.02 -6.76
C SER A 15 33.38 10.42 -7.06
N CYS A 16 33.34 9.40 -7.92
CA CYS A 16 32.35 8.32 -7.79
C CYS A 16 33.00 6.97 -7.43
N GLY A 17 34.31 6.96 -7.19
CA GLY A 17 35.05 5.79 -6.74
C GLY A 17 35.87 6.15 -5.53
N LEU A 18 35.28 6.05 -4.33
CA LEU A 18 35.96 5.76 -3.07
C LEU A 18 34.89 5.58 -2.00
N GLY A 19 34.83 4.36 -1.47
CA GLY A 19 33.88 3.95 -0.46
C GLY A 19 33.89 4.87 0.74
N ARG A 20 32.72 5.43 1.04
CA ARG A 20 32.27 5.67 2.40
C ARG A 20 30.82 5.28 2.44
N ASN A 21 30.54 4.32 3.31
CA ASN A 21 29.24 4.06 3.94
C ASN A 21 28.26 5.22 3.76
N VAL A 22 27.53 5.24 2.65
CA VAL A 22 26.35 6.10 2.53
C VAL A 22 25.34 5.39 3.41
N ARG A 23 25.39 5.70 4.71
CA ARG A 23 24.35 5.36 5.67
C ARG A 23 23.05 5.80 5.02
N ALA A 24 22.30 4.80 4.56
CA ALA A 24 20.89 4.85 4.22
C ALA A 24 20.41 6.26 3.88
N CYS A 25 20.56 6.67 2.62
CA CYS A 25 19.54 7.54 2.04
C CYS A 25 18.24 6.74 2.17
N LYS A 26 17.50 6.97 3.26
CA LYS A 26 16.21 6.36 3.49
C LYS A 26 15.36 6.84 2.33
N LEU A 27 15.14 5.94 1.38
CA LEU A 27 14.37 6.24 0.18
C LEU A 27 13.05 6.85 0.64
N PRO A 28 12.56 7.92 -0.03
CA PRO A 28 11.31 8.54 0.35
C PRO A 28 10.24 7.44 0.37
N THR A 29 9.63 7.24 1.53
CA THR A 29 8.53 6.30 1.70
C THR A 29 7.40 6.69 0.74
N SER A 30 6.62 5.72 0.29
CA SER A 30 5.39 6.01 -0.45
C SER A 30 4.61 7.11 0.29
N SER A 31 3.97 8.01 -0.46
CA SER A 31 3.22 9.16 0.06
C SER A 31 2.03 8.78 0.96
N ILE A 32 1.91 7.51 1.37
CA ILE A 32 0.88 6.97 2.24
C ILE A 32 1.21 7.38 3.68
N ASN A 33 0.38 8.24 4.23
CA ASN A 33 0.47 8.69 5.62
C ASN A 33 -0.15 7.68 6.58
N SER A 34 -1.22 7.02 6.16
CA SER A 34 -1.88 6.00 6.96
C SER A 34 -2.69 5.04 6.10
N ARG A 35 -2.86 3.81 6.59
CA ARG A 35 -3.74 2.79 6.01
C ARG A 35 -4.69 2.27 7.07
N THR A 36 -5.99 2.28 6.77
CA THR A 36 -7.05 1.69 7.59
C THR A 36 -7.59 0.47 6.87
N THR A 37 -7.92 -0.60 7.60
CA THR A 37 -8.52 -1.81 7.02
C THR A 37 -9.87 -2.12 7.63
N LEU A 38 -10.75 -2.70 6.83
CA LEU A 38 -11.94 -3.41 7.28
C LEU A 38 -11.95 -4.79 6.59
N PRO A 39 -12.01 -5.91 7.32
CA PRO A 39 -11.92 -6.02 8.78
C PRO A 39 -10.67 -5.35 9.38
N VAL A 40 -10.72 -5.02 10.68
CA VAL A 40 -9.52 -4.52 11.40
C VAL A 40 -8.63 -5.69 11.81
N ASP A 41 -7.34 -5.44 12.06
CA ASP A 41 -6.43 -6.50 12.51
C ASP A 41 -6.89 -7.11 13.85
N GLY A 42 -6.94 -8.43 13.91
CA GLY A 42 -7.41 -9.21 15.05
C GLY A 42 -8.94 -9.31 15.17
N MET A 43 -9.72 -8.79 14.21
CA MET A 43 -11.19 -8.88 14.24
C MET A 43 -11.65 -10.34 14.25
N LYS A 44 -12.68 -10.63 15.05
CA LYS A 44 -13.31 -11.96 15.16
C LYS A 44 -14.72 -11.92 14.59
N ASP A 45 -15.27 -13.11 14.35
CA ASP A 45 -16.65 -13.32 13.90
C ASP A 45 -16.99 -12.56 12.60
N VAL A 46 -16.01 -12.44 11.72
CA VAL A 46 -16.17 -11.78 10.42
C VAL A 46 -17.04 -12.67 9.51
N PRO A 47 -18.06 -12.12 8.83
CA PRO A 47 -18.86 -12.90 7.89
C PRO A 47 -18.02 -13.57 6.79
N THR A 48 -18.39 -14.80 6.41
CA THR A 48 -17.65 -15.57 5.39
C THR A 48 -17.74 -14.96 3.97
N ASN A 49 -18.74 -14.12 3.71
CA ASN A 49 -18.91 -13.35 2.48
C ASN A 49 -18.37 -11.91 2.58
N THR A 50 -17.52 -11.59 3.56
CA THR A 50 -16.98 -10.23 3.68
C THR A 50 -16.04 -9.89 2.52
N ASP A 51 -16.12 -8.63 2.08
CA ASP A 51 -15.04 -7.99 1.34
C ASP A 51 -13.99 -7.44 2.31
N ILE A 52 -12.78 -7.21 1.79
CA ILE A 52 -11.72 -6.52 2.53
C ILE A 52 -11.51 -5.14 1.92
N LEU A 53 -11.67 -4.09 2.72
CA LEU A 53 -11.47 -2.71 2.34
C LEU A 53 -10.17 -2.18 2.93
N LEU A 54 -9.39 -1.48 2.11
CA LEU A 54 -8.22 -0.72 2.53
C LEU A 54 -8.40 0.75 2.14
N GLU A 55 -8.48 1.63 3.14
CA GLU A 55 -8.46 3.07 2.93
C GLU A 55 -7.03 3.59 3.14
N TYR A 56 -6.49 4.20 2.10
CA TYR A 56 -5.19 4.86 2.13
C TYR A 56 -5.41 6.36 2.22
N LYS A 57 -4.76 7.00 3.19
CA LYS A 57 -4.61 8.46 3.23
C LYS A 57 -3.21 8.80 2.80
N TYR A 58 -3.08 9.71 1.84
CA TYR A 58 -1.80 10.05 1.24
C TYR A 58 -1.64 11.56 1.05
N THR A 59 -0.40 12.01 0.83
CA THR A 59 -0.07 13.40 0.48
C THR A 59 0.60 13.48 -0.88
N LEU A 60 0.11 14.35 -1.75
CA LEU A 60 0.74 14.62 -3.04
C LEU A 60 1.85 15.66 -2.88
N PHE A 61 3.02 15.39 -3.48
CA PHE A 61 4.18 16.28 -3.41
C PHE A 61 4.05 17.52 -4.31
N SER A 62 3.16 17.49 -5.30
CA SER A 62 2.75 18.67 -6.06
C SER A 62 1.22 18.65 -6.13
N GLY A 63 0.57 19.79 -5.96
CA GLY A 63 -0.89 19.93 -6.07
C GLY A 63 -1.43 19.68 -7.49
N GLY A 64 -0.62 19.08 -8.37
CA GLY A 64 -1.00 18.68 -9.71
C GLY A 64 -1.79 17.37 -9.67
N GLY A 65 -2.88 17.31 -10.43
CA GLY A 65 -3.81 16.18 -10.53
C GLY A 65 -3.23 14.91 -11.15
N GLY A 66 -1.97 14.57 -10.87
CA GLY A 66 -1.42 13.25 -11.15
C GLY A 66 -2.11 12.23 -10.25
N GLY A 67 -2.90 11.34 -10.85
CA GLY A 67 -3.65 10.32 -10.12
C GLY A 67 -2.74 9.49 -9.23
N PHE A 68 -3.09 9.38 -7.95
CA PHE A 68 -2.47 8.41 -7.05
C PHE A 68 -2.90 7.01 -7.45
N SER A 69 -1.94 6.14 -7.73
CA SER A 69 -2.16 4.72 -8.00
C SER A 69 -1.36 3.89 -7.03
N ILE A 70 -1.98 2.84 -6.51
CA ILE A 70 -1.32 1.86 -5.66
C ILE A 70 -0.97 0.65 -6.51
N ASP A 71 0.30 0.55 -6.85
CA ASP A 71 0.90 -0.65 -7.43
C ASP A 71 1.38 -1.56 -6.28
N GLU A 72 0.43 -2.34 -5.78
CA GLU A 72 0.57 -3.28 -4.68
C GLU A 72 -0.19 -4.56 -5.05
N THR A 73 0.48 -5.68 -4.84
CA THR A 73 -0.09 -7.03 -4.94
C THR A 73 -0.54 -7.48 -3.56
N PHE A 74 -1.69 -8.12 -3.50
CA PHE A 74 -2.30 -8.61 -2.26
C PHE A 74 -2.34 -10.13 -2.25
N ARG A 75 -2.08 -10.71 -1.08
CA ARG A 75 -2.20 -12.15 -0.84
C ARG A 75 -2.99 -12.37 0.43
N LEU A 76 -4.08 -13.13 0.32
CA LEU A 76 -4.87 -13.56 1.46
C LEU A 76 -4.62 -15.06 1.68
N LEU A 77 -4.04 -15.40 2.81
CA LEU A 77 -3.74 -16.79 3.18
C LEU A 77 -4.64 -17.23 4.33
N ASP A 78 -5.15 -18.45 4.28
CA ASP A 78 -5.77 -19.09 5.43
C ASP A 78 -4.72 -19.56 6.46
N ALA A 79 -5.18 -20.04 7.61
CA ALA A 79 -4.31 -20.55 8.68
C ALA A 79 -3.44 -21.76 8.27
N LYS A 80 -3.75 -22.42 7.15
CA LYS A 80 -2.99 -23.55 6.59
C LYS A 80 -2.03 -23.10 5.48
N GLY A 81 -1.98 -21.80 5.17
CA GLY A 81 -1.16 -21.22 4.11
C GLY A 81 -1.76 -21.36 2.71
N LYS A 82 -3.03 -21.77 2.58
CA LYS A 82 -3.72 -21.81 1.29
C LYS A 82 -4.11 -20.39 0.88
N GLU A 83 -3.78 -20.03 -0.35
CA GLU A 83 -4.10 -18.73 -0.91
C GLU A 83 -5.56 -18.65 -1.41
N VAL A 84 -6.21 -17.53 -1.11
CA VAL A 84 -7.55 -17.18 -1.58
C VAL A 84 -7.41 -16.24 -2.77
N THR A 85 -8.06 -16.59 -3.88
CA THR A 85 -8.11 -15.72 -5.06
C THR A 85 -8.92 -14.46 -4.77
N LEU A 86 -8.29 -13.31 -4.95
CA LEU A 86 -8.90 -11.99 -4.74
C LEU A 86 -9.10 -11.26 -6.07
N LYS A 87 -10.24 -10.57 -6.19
CA LYS A 87 -10.48 -9.57 -7.22
C LYS A 87 -10.28 -8.18 -6.62
N LYS A 88 -9.32 -7.42 -7.15
CA LYS A 88 -9.07 -6.04 -6.75
C LYS A 88 -10.01 -5.09 -7.49
N ARG A 89 -10.68 -4.20 -6.76
CA ARG A 89 -11.47 -3.08 -7.28
C ARG A 89 -11.03 -1.78 -6.64
N ILE A 90 -11.11 -0.70 -7.41
CA ILE A 90 -10.87 0.65 -6.90
C ILE A 90 -12.23 1.23 -6.52
N GLY A 91 -12.36 1.64 -5.26
CA GLY A 91 -13.54 2.30 -4.73
C GLY A 91 -13.46 3.82 -4.93
N ALA A 92 -13.79 4.57 -3.87
CA ALA A 92 -13.68 6.02 -3.89
C ALA A 92 -12.21 6.49 -3.92
N SER A 93 -11.92 7.46 -4.78
CA SER A 93 -10.68 8.24 -4.76
C SER A 93 -11.04 9.72 -4.69
N ARG A 94 -10.48 10.44 -3.71
CA ARG A 94 -10.75 11.87 -3.52
C ARG A 94 -9.47 12.59 -3.11
N THR A 95 -9.26 13.76 -3.69
CA THR A 95 -8.16 14.66 -3.32
C THR A 95 -8.74 15.99 -2.84
N THR A 96 -8.13 16.59 -1.82
CA THR A 96 -8.45 17.91 -1.28
C THR A 96 -7.15 18.62 -0.93
N GLY A 97 -6.74 19.56 -1.79
CA GLY A 97 -5.42 20.18 -1.72
C GLY A 97 -4.31 19.13 -1.90
N TYR A 98 -3.36 19.10 -0.95
CA TYR A 98 -2.28 18.11 -0.95
C TYR A 98 -2.68 16.75 -0.36
N TRP A 99 -3.88 16.62 0.21
CA TRP A 99 -4.31 15.41 0.90
C TRP A 99 -5.24 14.57 0.03
N GLY A 100 -5.03 13.27 -0.02
CA GLY A 100 -5.86 12.35 -0.77
C GLY A 100 -6.32 11.15 0.05
N ARG A 101 -7.43 10.57 -0.39
CA ARG A 101 -7.97 9.29 0.04
C ARG A 101 -8.12 8.37 -1.16
N TYR A 102 -7.77 7.12 -0.99
CA TYR A 102 -7.89 6.09 -2.02
C TYR A 102 -8.36 4.80 -1.37
N VAL A 103 -9.45 4.23 -1.89
CA VAL A 103 -10.04 2.99 -1.37
C VAL A 103 -9.77 1.85 -2.33
N VAL A 104 -9.20 0.77 -1.80
CA VAL A 104 -9.09 -0.52 -2.48
C VAL A 104 -10.06 -1.50 -1.83
N ILE A 105 -10.81 -2.21 -2.66
CA ILE A 105 -11.71 -3.29 -2.24
C ILE A 105 -11.15 -4.58 -2.81
N LEU A 106 -10.95 -5.58 -1.96
CA LEU A 106 -10.52 -6.92 -2.31
C LEU A 106 -11.68 -7.87 -2.05
N GLU A 107 -12.24 -8.40 -3.14
CA GLU A 107 -13.37 -9.32 -3.11
C GLU A 107 -12.84 -10.76 -3.23
N PRO A 108 -13.02 -11.64 -2.24
CA PRO A 108 -12.78 -13.06 -2.41
C PRO A 108 -13.60 -13.62 -3.58
N SER A 109 -12.98 -14.39 -4.47
CA SER A 109 -13.68 -14.97 -5.62
C SER A 109 -14.64 -16.11 -5.24
N ALA A 110 -14.55 -16.59 -4.00
CA ALA A 110 -15.44 -17.57 -3.40
C ALA A 110 -15.63 -17.23 -1.92
N GLU A 111 -16.71 -17.74 -1.33
CA GLU A 111 -16.99 -17.59 0.10
C GLU A 111 -15.82 -18.13 0.94
N LEU A 112 -15.45 -17.39 1.99
CA LEU A 112 -14.40 -17.78 2.91
C LEU A 112 -14.85 -18.98 3.76
N SER A 113 -13.89 -19.79 4.20
CA SER A 113 -14.18 -20.91 5.09
C SER A 113 -14.63 -20.39 6.46
N PRO A 114 -15.63 -21.02 7.10
CA PRO A 114 -16.07 -20.63 8.43
C PRO A 114 -14.99 -20.93 9.48
N ASN A 115 -15.02 -20.22 10.60
CA ASN A 115 -14.14 -20.41 11.76
C ASN A 115 -12.64 -20.49 11.38
N THR A 116 -12.22 -19.67 10.42
CA THR A 116 -10.88 -19.71 9.84
C THR A 116 -10.18 -18.37 10.01
N THR A 117 -8.93 -18.40 10.45
CA THR A 117 -8.08 -17.21 10.50
C THR A 117 -7.47 -16.96 9.13
N TYR A 118 -7.60 -15.74 8.65
CA TYR A 118 -7.00 -15.26 7.42
C TYR A 118 -5.96 -14.18 7.72
N THR A 119 -4.89 -14.15 6.92
CA THR A 119 -3.86 -13.12 6.96
C THR A 119 -3.74 -12.46 5.61
N LEU A 120 -3.99 -11.14 5.56
CA LEU A 120 -3.76 -10.34 4.38
C LEU A 120 -2.34 -9.77 4.42
N SER A 121 -1.59 -9.98 3.35
CA SER A 121 -0.25 -9.46 3.14
C SER A 121 -0.15 -8.70 1.84
N SER A 122 0.82 -7.79 1.77
CA SER A 122 1.08 -7.00 0.58
C SER A 122 2.53 -6.62 0.41
N ASN A 123 2.94 -6.39 -0.83
CA ASN A 123 4.29 -6.01 -1.21
C ASN A 123 4.42 -4.51 -1.54
N LEU A 124 3.85 -3.64 -0.71
CA LEU A 124 3.86 -2.18 -0.93
C LEU A 124 5.25 -1.71 -1.38
N SER A 125 5.29 -1.06 -2.53
CA SER A 125 6.55 -0.62 -3.14
C SER A 125 7.38 0.23 -2.18
N LYS A 126 8.66 -0.12 -2.04
CA LYS A 126 9.63 0.63 -1.21
C LYS A 126 9.94 2.00 -1.83
N LEU A 127 9.67 2.16 -3.13
CA LEU A 127 9.85 3.38 -3.91
C LEU A 127 8.52 3.88 -4.47
N PRO A 128 8.28 5.21 -4.48
CA PRO A 128 7.18 5.79 -5.23
C PRO A 128 7.36 5.49 -6.72
N CYS A 129 6.30 5.05 -7.38
CA CYS A 129 6.28 4.76 -8.82
C CYS A 129 6.52 5.99 -9.74
N ALA A 130 6.68 7.18 -9.16
CA ALA A 130 6.89 8.43 -9.89
C ALA A 130 8.37 8.68 -10.26
N LEU A 131 9.30 7.79 -9.91
CA LEU A 131 10.72 7.93 -10.21
C LEU A 131 11.10 7.27 -11.54
N PRO A 132 12.14 7.78 -12.25
CA PRO A 132 12.60 7.22 -13.53
C PRO A 132 13.05 5.75 -13.45
N SER A 133 13.38 5.28 -12.24
CA SER A 133 13.83 3.93 -11.95
C SER A 133 12.70 2.88 -11.90
N GLY A 134 11.44 3.30 -12.06
CA GLY A 134 10.27 2.42 -11.93
C GLY A 134 9.95 2.04 -10.47
N CYS A 135 8.85 1.31 -10.28
CA CYS A 135 8.45 0.79 -8.97
C CYS A 135 9.33 -0.41 -8.61
N GLN A 136 10.00 -0.37 -7.45
CA GLN A 136 10.57 -1.57 -6.85
C GLN A 136 9.58 -2.13 -5.82
N PRO A 137 8.96 -3.29 -6.09
CA PRO A 137 8.04 -3.90 -5.13
C PRO A 137 8.78 -4.21 -3.83
N GLY A 138 8.08 -4.03 -2.71
CA GLY A 138 8.60 -4.41 -1.40
C GLY A 138 8.56 -5.92 -1.20
N ASP A 139 9.00 -6.35 -0.03
CA ASP A 139 8.72 -7.72 0.42
C ASP A 139 7.27 -7.80 0.91
N PHE A 140 6.64 -8.98 0.80
CA PHE A 140 5.33 -9.17 1.40
C PHE A 140 5.41 -8.97 2.91
N SER A 141 4.59 -8.04 3.39
CA SER A 141 4.43 -7.74 4.81
C SER A 141 2.98 -7.92 5.21
N LYS A 142 2.75 -8.40 6.43
CA LYS A 142 1.40 -8.53 7.00
C LYS A 142 0.76 -7.14 7.07
N ILE A 143 -0.44 -7.02 6.54
CA ILE A 143 -1.30 -5.85 6.69
C ILE A 143 -2.21 -6.03 7.91
N MET A 144 -2.92 -7.15 7.92
CA MET A 144 -3.93 -7.47 8.92
C MET A 144 -4.22 -8.97 8.92
N SER A 145 -4.89 -9.41 9.96
CA SER A 145 -5.45 -10.74 10.10
C SER A 145 -6.84 -10.65 10.71
N PHE A 146 -7.71 -11.61 10.41
CA PHE A 146 -9.05 -11.67 10.99
C PHE A 146 -9.51 -13.14 11.06
N HIS A 147 -10.51 -13.40 11.89
CA HIS A 147 -11.12 -14.71 12.05
C HIS A 147 -12.57 -14.67 11.58
N THR A 148 -12.93 -15.55 10.66
CA THR A 148 -14.31 -15.68 10.19
C THR A 148 -15.20 -16.33 11.25
N GLY A 149 -16.47 -15.94 11.29
CA GLY A 149 -17.50 -16.62 12.08
C GLY A 149 -17.99 -17.90 11.41
N ALA A 150 -19.13 -18.40 11.89
CA ALA A 150 -19.71 -19.66 11.41
C ALA A 150 -20.47 -19.56 10.08
N ALA A 151 -20.90 -18.36 9.66
CA ALA A 151 -21.80 -18.20 8.52
C ALA A 151 -21.61 -16.87 7.77
N SER A 152 -22.13 -16.85 6.54
CA SER A 152 -22.31 -15.63 5.74
C SER A 152 -23.32 -14.70 6.40
N ASP A 153 -23.08 -13.39 6.30
CA ASP A 153 -24.09 -12.39 6.60
C ASP A 153 -24.96 -12.17 5.37
N LYS A 154 -26.20 -12.62 5.46
CA LYS A 154 -27.23 -12.45 4.42
C LYS A 154 -28.32 -11.49 4.85
N THR A 155 -28.21 -10.89 6.05
CA THR A 155 -29.24 -10.02 6.60
C THR A 155 -28.99 -8.60 6.11
N PRO A 156 -29.89 -8.03 5.30
CA PRO A 156 -29.75 -6.64 4.89
C PRO A 156 -29.79 -5.71 6.12
N PRO A 157 -29.05 -4.60 6.13
CA PRO A 157 -29.20 -3.60 7.18
C PRO A 157 -30.64 -3.08 7.18
N SER A 158 -31.24 -3.00 8.36
CA SER A 158 -32.54 -2.35 8.53
C SER A 158 -32.36 -0.92 8.99
N PHE A 159 -32.98 0.02 8.29
CA PHE A 159 -32.99 1.43 8.66
C PHE A 159 -34.34 1.80 9.25
N ARG A 160 -34.34 2.28 10.49
CA ARG A 160 -35.55 2.86 11.09
C ARG A 160 -35.83 4.21 10.44
N GLY A 161 -37.07 4.44 10.00
CA GLY A 161 -37.53 5.76 9.52
C GLY A 161 -37.33 6.03 8.02
N ILE A 162 -36.91 5.03 7.24
CA ILE A 162 -37.00 5.08 5.77
C ILE A 162 -38.13 4.13 5.38
N GLU A 163 -39.36 4.64 5.41
CA GLU A 163 -40.48 3.94 4.77
C GLU A 163 -40.15 3.81 3.28
N LYS A 164 -40.42 2.62 2.72
CA LYS A 164 -40.14 2.28 1.31
C LYS A 164 -40.61 3.42 0.41
N LEU A 165 -39.66 4.08 -0.27
CA LEU A 165 -39.96 4.92 -1.43
C LEU A 165 -40.50 4.06 -2.57
#